data_AF-A0AAI9AHV7-F1
#
_entry.id   AF-A0AAI9AHV7-F1
#
_cell.length_a   1.000
_cell.length_b   1.000
_cell.length_c   1.000
_cell.angle_alpha   90.00
_cell.angle_beta   90.00
_cell.angle_gamma   90.00
#
_symmetry.space_group_name_H-M   'P 1'
#
loop_
_entity.id
_entity.type
_entity.pdbx_description
1 polymer ?
#
loop_
_entity_poly.entity_id
_entity_poly.type
_entity_poly.pdbx_seq_one_letter_code
_entity_poly.pdbx_strand_id
1 'polypeptide(L)'
;MKSKILKKANDIFVVILFDKIFLTYYSDGDLIGMTTISGGLDKIYESLAELKIKGYDEELFKKLITKKGLSIGKYSSNELIVLEKLKKSFSKIASYLTQEINKIKDKYNIIDIDRIFITSEYGDIEGIGEYLESVLDIQVNNFEFYEKYNLDRLPIDPFLFLGMLETHYAYKFDNQEYNFSQFLRKPTFFYRPSGIFLLTSIIVLLALSAYPLYLFINGKIFENKNKFLNSEISNLMKTNIKLNSDLKKLQKQANSLDKRINLIKQEISYIQSFIKDVYKFKFSYLPKSQELVDITYLMNKNKVYAKIIKYNNGIYEIKVFSYKETNIPNLVKDLTDNGFSVDFDKIEYKNGKYNSIIRIKE
;
A
#
# COMPACT_ATOMS: atom_id res chain seq x y z
N MET A 1 30.27 35.07 30.54
CA MET A 1 31.16 35.60 31.59
C MET A 1 32.35 34.65 31.70
N LYS A 2 33.48 34.95 31.03
CA LYS A 2 34.69 34.10 31.08
C LYS A 2 35.30 34.27 32.48
N SER A 3 35.03 33.34 33.39
CA SER A 3 35.75 33.27 34.66
C SER A 3 37.20 32.91 34.34
N LYS A 4 38.10 33.90 34.33
CA LYS A 4 39.54 33.69 34.32
C LYS A 4 39.92 33.02 35.65
N ILE A 5 39.91 31.69 35.68
CA ILE A 5 40.30 30.93 36.87
C ILE A 5 41.82 31.00 37.04
N LEU A 6 42.60 31.09 35.96
CA LEU A 6 44.04 31.38 35.96
C LEU A 6 44.41 32.25 34.74
N LYS A 7 45.47 33.08 34.85
CA LYS A 7 46.11 33.71 33.69
C LYS A 7 46.86 32.62 32.89
N LYS A 8 46.81 32.71 31.55
CA LYS A 8 47.60 31.87 30.66
C LYS A 8 49.09 32.00 31.03
N ALA A 9 49.75 30.86 31.19
CA ALA A 9 51.15 30.71 31.60
C ALA A 9 51.61 29.29 31.22
N ASN A 10 52.90 29.02 31.40
CA ASN A 10 53.49 27.68 31.32
C ASN A 10 53.44 27.03 32.71
N ASP A 11 52.48 26.12 32.89
CA ASP A 11 52.16 25.52 34.17
C ASP A 11 52.48 24.02 34.18
N ILE A 12 52.99 23.53 35.30
CA ILE A 12 53.18 22.09 35.54
C ILE A 12 52.34 21.67 36.72
N PHE A 13 51.56 20.60 36.56
CA PHE A 13 50.87 19.96 37.67
C PHE A 13 51.56 18.66 38.01
N VAL A 14 52.00 18.53 39.26
CA VAL A 14 52.70 17.38 39.82
C VAL A 14 51.79 16.72 40.86
N VAL A 15 51.49 15.45 40.65
CA VAL A 15 50.72 14.61 41.59
C VAL A 15 51.63 13.46 42.05
N ILE A 16 52.02 13.48 43.31
CA ILE A 16 52.82 12.42 43.92
C ILE A 16 51.88 11.33 44.45
N LEU A 17 51.80 10.20 43.73
CA LEU A 17 51.07 9.02 44.18
C LEU A 17 51.98 8.10 45.00
N PHE A 18 51.43 7.05 45.59
CA PHE A 18 52.21 6.11 46.38
C PHE A 18 53.32 5.45 45.55
N ASP A 19 53.01 4.91 44.37
CA ASP A 19 53.95 4.12 43.56
C ASP A 19 54.68 4.92 42.46
N LYS A 20 54.21 6.15 42.16
CA LYS A 20 54.68 6.94 41.02
C LYS A 20 54.39 8.43 41.19
N ILE A 21 55.01 9.24 40.32
CA ILE A 21 54.75 10.67 40.22
C ILE A 21 54.19 10.95 38.83
N PHE A 22 53.01 11.56 38.79
CA PHE A 22 52.35 11.94 37.54
C PHE A 22 52.54 13.43 37.30
N LEU A 23 53.00 13.80 36.10
CA LEU A 23 53.18 15.19 35.72
C LEU A 23 52.41 15.50 34.44
N THR A 24 51.76 16.65 34.42
CA THR A 24 51.13 17.22 33.23
C THR A 24 51.63 18.62 32.99
N TYR A 25 51.88 18.92 31.72
CA TYR A 25 52.49 20.16 31.27
C TYR A 25 51.50 20.92 30.41
N TYR A 26 51.31 22.19 30.74
CA TYR A 26 50.44 23.10 30.01
C TYR A 26 51.24 24.29 29.52
N SER A 27 51.00 24.71 28.28
CA SER A 27 51.52 25.95 27.73
C SER A 27 50.37 26.81 27.23
N ASP A 28 50.31 28.06 27.71
CA ASP A 28 49.22 29.00 27.41
C ASP A 28 47.79 28.46 27.66
N GLY A 29 47.68 27.50 28.58
CA GLY A 29 46.43 26.84 28.97
C GLY A 29 46.09 25.56 28.18
N ASP A 30 46.92 25.16 27.22
CA ASP A 30 46.72 23.93 26.44
C ASP A 30 47.66 22.82 26.94
N LEU A 31 47.13 21.59 27.06
CA LEU A 31 47.91 20.41 27.47
C LEU A 31 48.89 20.04 26.35
N ILE A 32 50.19 20.09 26.64
CA ILE A 32 51.25 19.78 25.67
C ILE A 32 51.89 18.41 25.90
N GLY A 33 51.84 17.89 27.13
CA GLY A 33 52.48 16.63 27.47
C GLY A 33 52.09 16.10 28.84
N MET A 34 52.29 14.79 28.98
CA MET A 34 52.15 14.05 30.23
C MET A 34 53.32 13.08 30.36
N THR A 35 53.83 12.90 31.58
CA THR A 35 54.88 11.93 31.88
C THR A 35 54.60 11.30 33.24
N THR A 36 55.16 10.12 33.46
CA THR A 36 55.04 9.39 34.72
C THR A 36 56.42 8.89 35.13
N ILE A 37 56.80 9.18 36.36
CA ILE A 37 58.07 8.79 36.95
C ILE A 37 57.78 7.64 37.93
N SER A 38 58.49 6.53 37.79
CA SER A 38 58.36 5.40 38.72
C SER A 38 58.97 5.74 40.09
N GLY A 39 58.30 5.33 41.16
CA GLY A 39 58.67 5.65 42.53
C GLY A 39 58.09 7.00 42.98
N GLY A 40 57.25 6.95 44.01
CA GLY A 40 56.55 8.09 44.59
C GLY A 40 56.74 8.13 46.11
N LEU A 41 55.64 8.14 46.85
CA LEU A 41 55.69 8.12 48.33
C LEU A 41 56.25 6.81 48.88
N ASP A 42 56.17 5.69 48.14
CA ASP A 42 56.74 4.39 48.50
C ASP A 42 58.24 4.49 48.78
N LYS A 43 58.99 5.25 47.96
CA LYS A 43 60.43 5.46 48.15
C LYS A 43 60.75 6.31 49.36
N ILE A 44 59.88 7.25 49.70
CA ILE A 44 60.01 8.03 50.94
C ILE A 44 59.67 7.14 52.14
N TYR A 45 58.62 6.33 52.02
CA TYR A 45 58.19 5.39 53.05
C TYR A 45 59.29 4.36 53.37
N GLU A 46 59.88 3.72 52.35
CA GLU A 46 61.00 2.79 52.47
C GLU A 46 62.22 3.47 53.12
N SER A 47 62.56 4.69 52.68
CA SER A 47 63.66 5.49 53.21
C SER A 47 63.48 5.78 54.70
N LEU A 48 62.26 6.08 55.15
CA LEU A 48 61.97 6.30 56.57
C LEU A 48 61.90 5.01 57.39
N ALA A 49 61.47 3.89 56.79
CA ALA A 49 61.45 2.59 57.44
C ALA A 49 62.86 2.14 57.89
N GLU A 50 63.92 2.56 57.19
CA GLU A 50 65.32 2.34 57.59
C GLU A 50 65.66 2.91 58.97
N LEU A 51 64.93 3.93 59.43
CA LEU A 51 65.12 4.54 60.76
C LEU A 51 64.57 3.69 61.91
N LYS A 52 63.92 2.55 61.61
CA LYS A 52 63.37 1.59 62.59
C LYS A 52 62.49 2.25 63.66
N ILE A 53 61.65 3.19 63.24
CA ILE A 53 60.71 3.88 64.12
C ILE A 53 59.70 2.86 64.66
N LYS A 54 59.46 2.87 65.98
CA LYS A 54 58.54 1.94 66.64
C LYS A 54 57.10 2.18 66.18
N GLY A 55 56.43 1.13 65.71
CA GLY A 55 55.04 1.22 65.23
C GLY A 55 54.89 2.01 63.93
N TYR A 56 55.94 2.06 63.11
CA TYR A 56 55.89 2.71 61.81
C TYR A 56 55.08 1.88 60.81
N ASP A 57 53.93 2.41 60.44
CA ASP A 57 53.02 1.88 59.43
C ASP A 57 52.59 2.99 58.45
N GLU A 58 51.79 2.63 57.45
CA GLU A 58 51.31 3.57 56.43
C GLU A 58 50.45 4.71 57.02
N GLU A 59 49.67 4.42 58.07
CA GLU A 59 48.83 5.44 58.72
C GLU A 59 49.67 6.48 59.46
N LEU A 60 50.71 6.04 60.17
CA LEU A 60 51.66 6.93 60.82
C LEU A 60 52.45 7.75 59.78
N PHE A 61 52.86 7.13 58.68
CA PHE A 61 53.53 7.82 57.58
C PHE A 61 52.65 8.90 56.95
N LYS A 62 51.39 8.59 56.66
CA LYS A 62 50.40 9.55 56.15
C LYS A 62 50.24 10.73 57.10
N LYS A 63 50.08 10.47 58.41
CA LYS A 63 49.99 11.54 59.43
C LYS A 63 51.27 12.37 59.48
N LEU A 64 52.43 11.74 59.37
CA LEU A 64 53.73 12.39 59.42
C LEU A 64 53.92 13.35 58.23
N ILE A 65 53.60 12.91 57.01
CA ILE A 65 53.70 13.73 55.80
C ILE A 65 52.68 14.88 55.80
N THR A 66 51.43 14.62 56.17
CA THR A 66 50.35 15.64 56.12
C THR A 66 50.39 16.64 57.28
N LYS A 67 50.85 16.23 58.48
CA LYS A 67 50.90 17.12 59.65
C LYS A 67 52.23 17.80 59.86
N LYS A 68 53.35 17.12 59.61
CA LYS A 68 54.71 17.65 59.84
C LYS A 68 55.45 17.94 58.52
N GLY A 69 55.44 16.98 57.60
CA GLY A 69 56.01 17.12 56.26
C GLY A 69 57.46 17.60 56.26
N LEU A 70 57.74 18.66 55.51
CA LEU A 70 59.06 19.28 55.38
C LEU A 70 59.21 20.56 56.22
N SER A 71 58.19 20.92 57.00
CA SER A 71 58.18 22.13 57.82
C SER A 71 59.08 21.96 59.06
N ILE A 72 60.18 22.71 59.10
CA ILE A 72 61.18 22.59 60.17
C ILE A 72 60.61 22.91 61.56
N GLY A 73 59.63 23.81 61.66
CA GLY A 73 59.02 24.23 62.92
C GLY A 73 58.16 23.16 63.61
N LYS A 74 57.85 22.04 62.94
CA LYS A 74 57.01 20.96 63.48
C LYS A 74 57.79 19.76 64.01
N TYR A 75 59.12 19.82 63.97
CA TYR A 75 60.02 18.78 64.45
C TYR A 75 60.71 19.23 65.74
N SER A 76 60.73 18.36 66.75
CA SER A 76 61.58 18.55 67.94
C SER A 76 63.04 18.18 67.63
N SER A 77 63.99 18.61 68.48
CA SER A 77 65.42 18.35 68.26
C SER A 77 65.76 16.87 68.05
N ASN A 78 65.02 15.97 68.70
CA ASN A 78 65.23 14.52 68.58
C ASN A 78 64.62 13.91 67.31
N GLU A 79 63.78 14.66 66.60
CA GLU A 79 63.11 14.23 65.37
C GLU A 79 63.74 14.84 64.11
N LEU A 80 64.77 15.69 64.25
CA LEU A 80 65.44 16.33 63.10
C LEU A 80 66.03 15.32 62.10
N ILE A 81 66.46 14.16 62.58
CA ILE A 81 66.95 13.06 61.73
C ILE A 81 65.88 12.61 60.73
N VAL A 82 64.60 12.61 61.15
CA VAL A 82 63.47 12.27 60.29
C VAL A 82 63.28 13.34 59.21
N LEU A 83 63.34 14.62 59.59
CA LEU A 83 63.25 15.74 58.66
C LEU A 83 64.39 15.72 57.63
N GLU A 84 65.62 15.44 58.05
CA GLU A 84 66.77 15.32 57.13
C GLU A 84 66.58 14.19 56.13
N LYS A 85 66.10 13.02 56.58
CA LYS A 85 65.81 11.87 55.72
C LYS A 85 64.69 12.18 54.73
N LEU A 86 63.64 12.90 55.17
CA LEU A 86 62.59 13.42 54.30
C LEU A 86 63.14 14.36 53.25
N LYS A 87 63.86 15.42 53.65
CA LYS A 87 64.48 16.38 52.72
C LYS A 87 65.35 15.69 51.68
N LYS A 88 66.19 14.73 52.11
CA LYS A 88 67.02 13.93 51.18
C LYS A 88 66.20 13.08 50.20
N SER A 89 65.02 12.62 50.61
CA SER A 89 64.15 11.84 49.72
C SER A 89 63.41 12.75 48.73
N PHE A 90 62.93 13.91 49.20
CA PHE A 90 62.31 14.93 48.35
C PHE A 90 63.30 15.64 47.42
N SER A 91 64.58 15.77 47.79
CA SER A 91 65.61 16.31 46.90
C SER A 91 65.84 15.41 45.67
N LYS A 92 65.68 14.09 45.83
CA LYS A 92 65.70 13.15 44.69
C LYS A 92 64.49 13.37 43.78
N ILE A 93 63.30 13.57 44.38
CA ILE A 93 62.10 13.92 43.61
C ILE A 93 62.32 15.23 42.85
N ALA A 94 62.83 16.27 43.51
CA ALA A 94 63.16 17.54 42.86
C ALA A 94 64.13 17.35 41.68
N SER A 95 65.15 16.51 41.84
CA SER A 95 66.10 16.18 40.76
C SER A 95 65.40 15.51 39.56
N TYR A 96 64.45 14.61 39.80
CA TYR A 96 63.65 13.99 38.73
C TYR A 96 62.72 15.00 38.06
N LEU A 97 62.10 15.89 38.83
CA LEU A 97 61.29 16.98 38.29
C LEU A 97 62.13 17.88 37.37
N THR A 98 63.33 18.29 37.80
CA THR A 98 64.24 19.11 36.97
C THR A 98 64.58 18.42 35.66
N GLN A 99 64.88 17.11 35.68
CA GLN A 99 65.19 16.35 34.47
C GLN A 99 64.01 16.32 33.48
N GLU A 100 62.80 16.04 33.97
CA GLU A 100 61.62 16.01 33.11
C GLU A 100 61.20 17.41 32.63
N ILE A 101 61.38 18.45 33.45
CA ILE A 101 61.18 19.86 33.05
C ILE A 101 62.08 20.21 31.86
N ASN A 102 63.39 19.93 31.97
CA ASN A 102 64.35 20.25 30.91
C ASN A 102 64.02 19.50 29.62
N LYS A 103 63.68 18.21 29.72
CA LYS A 103 63.27 17.39 28.58
C LYS A 103 62.03 17.94 27.87
N ILE A 104 61.05 18.48 28.59
CA ILE A 104 59.86 19.11 28.01
C ILE A 104 60.20 20.47 27.42
N LYS A 105 61.01 21.29 28.10
CA LYS A 105 61.52 22.56 27.56
C LYS A 105 62.18 22.34 26.20
N ASP A 106 63.07 21.35 26.10
CA ASP A 106 63.77 21.00 24.85
C ASP A 106 62.81 20.49 23.77
N LYS A 107 61.89 19.61 24.13
CA LYS A 107 60.97 18.98 23.17
C LYS A 107 59.97 19.97 22.56
N TYR A 108 59.50 20.93 23.33
CA TYR A 108 58.45 21.89 22.91
C TYR A 108 58.98 23.32 22.73
N ASN A 109 60.30 23.52 22.83
CA ASN A 109 60.98 24.80 22.69
C ASN A 109 60.41 25.89 23.63
N ILE A 110 60.18 25.51 24.89
CA ILE A 110 59.66 26.39 25.95
C ILE A 110 60.84 27.01 26.69
N ILE A 111 60.85 28.34 26.79
CA ILE A 111 61.92 29.09 27.43
C ILE A 111 61.89 28.83 28.95
N ASP A 112 60.76 29.11 29.60
CA ASP A 112 60.60 28.97 31.05
C ASP A 112 59.25 28.40 31.48
N ILE A 113 59.27 27.82 32.67
CA ILE A 113 58.09 27.36 33.41
C ILE A 113 57.78 28.43 34.44
N ASP A 114 56.55 28.95 34.42
CA ASP A 114 56.16 30.04 35.30
C ASP A 114 55.83 29.52 36.70
N ARG A 115 55.11 28.39 36.78
CA ARG A 115 54.55 27.88 38.03
C ARG A 115 54.49 26.36 38.04
N ILE A 116 54.72 25.79 39.22
CA ILE A 116 54.47 24.40 39.53
C ILE A 116 53.33 24.32 40.53
N PHE A 117 52.35 23.47 40.26
CA PHE A 117 51.28 23.12 41.17
C PHE A 117 51.55 21.71 41.68
N ILE A 118 51.63 21.54 43.00
CA ILE A 118 51.92 20.23 43.59
C ILE A 118 50.84 19.75 44.58
N THR A 119 50.58 18.45 44.54
CA THR A 119 49.75 17.74 45.52
C THR A 119 50.23 16.29 45.66
N SER A 120 49.68 15.56 46.64
CA SER A 120 49.92 14.13 46.82
C SER A 120 48.62 13.33 46.94
N GLU A 121 48.72 12.01 46.83
CA GLU A 121 47.60 11.09 47.11
C GLU A 121 46.97 11.31 48.50
N TYR A 122 47.75 11.82 49.46
CA TYR A 122 47.29 12.10 50.82
C TYR A 122 46.85 13.56 51.04
N GLY A 123 46.84 14.40 50.00
CA GLY A 123 46.57 15.84 50.08
C GLY A 123 47.84 16.68 50.11
N ASP A 124 47.77 17.90 50.66
CA ASP A 124 48.96 18.74 50.78
C ASP A 124 50.01 18.13 51.73
N ILE A 125 51.27 18.19 51.31
CA ILE A 125 52.40 17.80 52.13
C ILE A 125 52.93 19.06 52.78
N GLU A 126 52.83 19.13 54.10
CA GLU A 126 53.19 20.33 54.85
C GLU A 126 54.61 20.81 54.48
N GLY A 127 54.75 22.06 54.02
CA GLY A 127 56.04 22.68 53.69
C GLY A 127 56.70 22.17 52.40
N ILE A 128 56.00 21.37 51.57
CA ILE A 128 56.57 20.89 50.30
C ILE A 128 56.76 22.01 49.27
N GLY A 129 55.80 22.93 49.15
CA GLY A 129 55.87 24.06 48.24
C GLY A 129 57.10 24.93 48.51
N GLU A 130 57.24 25.40 49.76
CA GLU A 130 58.39 26.19 50.22
C GLU A 130 59.73 25.46 49.98
N TYR A 131 59.77 24.16 50.28
CA TYR A 131 60.97 23.37 50.07
C TYR A 131 61.33 23.25 48.58
N LEU A 132 60.37 22.88 47.73
CA LEU A 132 60.62 22.71 46.30
C LEU A 132 60.90 24.04 45.60
N GLU A 133 60.22 25.11 45.97
CA GLU A 133 60.51 26.46 45.47
C GLU A 133 61.97 26.85 45.78
N SER A 134 62.44 26.56 47.00
CA SER A 134 63.85 26.80 47.37
C SER A 134 64.88 25.97 46.61
N VAL A 135 64.49 24.79 46.11
CA VAL A 135 65.38 23.86 45.40
C VAL A 135 65.33 24.05 43.88
N LEU A 136 64.16 24.37 43.33
CA LEU A 136 63.91 24.45 41.90
C LEU A 136 64.02 25.88 41.35
N ASP A 137 63.97 26.90 42.20
CA ASP A 137 63.95 28.32 41.81
C ASP A 137 62.77 28.66 40.86
N ILE A 138 61.64 27.98 41.07
CA ILE A 138 60.38 28.17 40.33
C ILE A 138 59.28 28.33 41.36
N GLN A 139 58.31 29.22 41.10
CA GLN A 139 57.16 29.40 41.99
C GLN A 139 56.38 28.08 42.14
N VAL A 140 56.35 27.52 43.36
CA VAL A 140 55.60 26.30 43.66
C VAL A 140 54.37 26.65 44.50
N ASN A 141 53.20 26.33 43.99
CA ASN A 141 51.94 26.48 44.70
C ASN A 141 51.40 25.11 45.10
N ASN A 142 51.08 24.94 46.37
CA ASN A 142 50.29 23.79 46.78
C ASN A 142 48.88 23.97 46.23
N PHE A 143 48.28 22.91 45.69
CA PHE A 143 46.87 22.95 45.30
C PHE A 143 46.07 21.90 46.06
N GLU A 144 45.06 22.38 46.77
CA GLU A 144 44.05 21.57 47.43
C GLU A 144 42.67 21.89 46.88
N PHE A 145 41.85 20.85 46.71
CA PHE A 145 40.52 20.96 46.12
C PHE A 145 39.42 21.35 47.12
N TYR A 146 39.76 21.45 48.41
CA TYR A 146 38.80 21.48 49.51
C TYR A 146 38.03 22.80 49.66
N GLU A 147 38.67 23.96 49.51
CA GLU A 147 38.08 25.20 50.05
C GLU A 147 36.90 25.79 49.26
N LYS A 148 36.74 25.45 47.97
CA LYS A 148 35.70 26.07 47.12
C LYS A 148 34.57 25.13 46.66
N TYR A 149 34.84 23.83 46.59
CA TYR A 149 33.92 22.84 46.02
C TYR A 149 33.47 21.78 47.02
N ASN A 150 34.02 21.77 48.23
CA ASN A 150 33.71 20.84 49.31
C ASN A 150 33.59 21.60 50.63
N LEU A 151 32.47 22.31 50.80
CA LEU A 151 32.19 23.18 51.95
C LEU A 151 32.28 22.44 53.29
N ASP A 152 32.01 21.13 53.28
CA ASP A 152 32.07 20.25 54.46
C ASP A 152 33.48 19.71 54.75
N ARG A 153 34.49 20.09 53.94
CA ARG A 153 35.90 19.63 54.02
C ARG A 153 36.01 18.11 54.18
N LEU A 154 35.12 17.36 53.53
CA LEU A 154 35.19 15.90 53.55
C LEU A 154 36.52 15.47 52.91
N PRO A 155 37.25 14.48 53.46
CA PRO A 155 38.42 13.95 52.79
C PRO A 155 38.00 13.34 51.46
N ILE A 156 38.37 13.96 50.34
CA ILE A 156 38.08 13.49 48.98
C ILE A 156 39.44 13.24 48.35
N ASP A 157 39.60 12.04 47.80
CA ASP A 157 40.77 11.70 47.00
C ASP A 157 40.98 12.75 45.88
N PRO A 158 42.14 13.43 45.83
CA PRO A 158 42.41 14.46 44.84
C PRO A 158 42.23 14.00 43.37
N PHE A 159 42.51 12.73 43.09
CA PHE A 159 42.37 12.13 41.77
C PHE A 159 40.92 11.84 41.42
N LEU A 160 40.14 11.34 42.40
CA LEU A 160 38.69 11.19 42.25
C LEU A 160 38.04 12.55 41.98
N PHE A 161 38.45 13.59 42.70
CA PHE A 161 37.93 14.93 42.52
C PHE A 161 38.27 15.52 41.14
N LEU A 162 39.51 15.35 40.67
CA LEU A 162 39.91 15.70 39.31
C LEU A 162 39.05 14.98 38.26
N GLY A 163 38.82 13.67 38.43
CA GLY A 163 37.96 12.89 37.55
C GLY A 163 36.51 13.42 37.54
N MET A 164 35.98 13.82 38.70
CA MET A 164 34.67 14.45 38.80
C MET A 164 34.60 15.79 38.07
N LEU A 165 35.62 16.64 38.19
CA LEU A 165 35.70 17.93 37.50
C LEU A 165 35.76 17.77 35.98
N GLU A 166 36.62 16.87 35.50
CA GLU A 166 36.72 16.57 34.07
C GLU A 166 35.42 15.99 33.53
N THR A 167 34.79 15.09 34.27
CA THR A 167 33.46 14.54 33.91
C THR A 167 32.41 15.66 33.84
N HIS A 168 32.39 16.56 34.82
CA HIS A 168 31.48 17.72 34.81
C HIS A 168 31.74 18.63 33.60
N TYR A 169 33.00 18.90 33.28
CA TYR A 169 33.39 19.69 32.11
C TYR A 169 32.94 19.02 30.81
N ALA A 170 33.21 17.72 30.66
CA ALA A 170 32.82 16.93 29.50
C ALA A 170 31.30 16.97 29.25
N TYR A 171 30.48 16.77 30.29
CA TYR A 171 29.02 16.87 30.16
C TYR A 171 28.53 18.29 29.88
N LYS A 172 29.17 19.30 30.45
CA LYS A 172 28.77 20.70 30.27
C LYS A 172 29.03 21.23 28.86
N PHE A 173 30.11 20.77 28.23
CA PHE A 173 30.55 21.25 26.91
C PHE A 173 30.38 20.20 25.81
N ASP A 174 29.73 19.07 26.10
CA ASP A 174 29.58 17.90 25.23
C ASP A 174 30.90 17.44 24.60
N ASN A 175 32.02 17.67 25.31
CA ASN A 175 33.34 17.27 24.88
C ASN A 175 33.67 15.90 25.48
N GLN A 176 33.46 14.84 24.69
CA GLN A 176 33.76 13.45 25.06
C GLN A 176 35.05 12.91 24.41
N GLU A 177 35.98 13.78 24.01
CA GLU A 177 37.22 13.37 23.34
C GLU A 177 38.08 12.43 24.20
N TYR A 178 38.05 12.60 25.53
CA TYR A 178 38.88 11.82 26.44
C TYR A 178 38.10 10.63 27.03
N ASN A 179 38.60 9.41 26.77
CA ASN A 179 38.09 8.19 27.38
C ASN A 179 38.94 7.83 28.61
N PHE A 180 38.41 8.09 29.82
CA PHE A 180 39.09 7.74 31.08
C PHE A 180 38.98 6.25 31.45
N SER A 181 38.29 5.43 30.63
CA SER A 181 38.25 3.98 30.80
C SER A 181 39.40 3.30 30.06
N GLN A 182 40.06 2.34 30.72
CA GLN A 182 41.02 1.43 30.07
C GLN A 182 40.36 0.60 28.94
N PHE A 183 39.03 0.51 28.96
CA PHE A 183 38.28 -0.12 27.89
C PHE A 183 37.95 0.91 26.81
N LEU A 184 38.34 0.62 25.57
CA LEU A 184 37.81 1.33 24.41
C LEU A 184 36.29 1.28 24.46
N ARG A 185 35.63 2.44 24.34
CA ARG A 185 34.18 2.49 24.20
C ARG A 185 33.80 1.58 23.04
N LYS A 186 32.95 0.59 23.31
CA LYS A 186 32.46 -0.30 22.27
C LYS A 186 31.86 0.58 21.15
N PRO A 187 32.19 0.33 19.87
CA PRO A 187 31.67 1.15 18.77
C PRO A 187 30.14 1.20 18.82
N THR A 188 29.53 2.25 18.27
CA THR A 188 28.06 2.34 18.26
C THR A 188 27.48 1.15 17.51
N PHE A 189 26.22 0.81 17.79
CA PHE A 189 25.60 -0.43 17.32
C PHE A 189 25.81 -0.67 15.81
N PHE A 190 25.66 0.38 15.00
CA PHE A 190 25.79 0.32 13.53
C PHE A 190 27.20 -0.03 13.01
N TYR A 191 28.25 0.22 13.80
CA TYR A 191 29.63 -0.13 13.44
C TYR A 191 30.09 -1.46 14.05
N ARG A 192 29.27 -2.12 14.88
CA ARG A 192 29.58 -3.47 15.38
C ARG A 192 29.29 -4.52 14.31
N PRO A 193 30.04 -5.65 14.26
CA PRO A 193 29.77 -6.75 13.34
C PRO A 193 28.31 -7.24 13.39
N SER A 194 27.68 -7.26 14.57
CA SER A 194 26.27 -7.62 14.73
C SER A 194 25.31 -6.60 14.13
N GLY A 195 25.60 -5.30 14.23
CA GLY A 195 24.80 -4.25 13.62
C GLY A 195 24.97 -4.21 12.10
N ILE A 196 26.19 -4.41 11.61
CA ILE A 196 26.48 -4.56 10.19
C ILE A 196 25.72 -5.77 9.63
N PHE A 197 25.78 -6.92 10.30
CA PHE A 197 25.04 -8.12 9.91
C PHE A 197 23.52 -7.89 9.82
N LEU A 198 22.95 -7.18 10.81
CA LEU A 198 21.52 -6.86 10.84
C LEU A 198 21.16 -5.92 9.67
N LEU A 199 21.94 -4.86 9.45
CA LEU A 199 21.76 -3.94 8.33
C LEU A 199 21.83 -4.66 6.98
N THR A 200 22.86 -5.50 6.78
CA THR A 200 22.99 -6.28 5.54
C THR A 200 21.83 -7.25 5.35
N SER A 201 21.35 -7.88 6.43
CA SER A 201 20.20 -8.79 6.39
C SER A 201 18.92 -8.06 5.98
N ILE A 202 18.68 -6.85 6.51
CA ILE A 202 17.54 -6.02 6.11
C ILE A 202 17.65 -5.65 4.63
N ILE A 203 18.82 -5.19 4.17
CA ILE A 203 19.02 -4.80 2.76
C ILE A 203 18.77 -5.99 1.83
N VAL A 204 19.31 -7.17 2.16
CA VAL A 204 19.09 -8.40 1.39
C VAL A 204 17.62 -8.79 1.41
N LEU A 205 16.94 -8.72 2.57
CA LEU A 205 15.51 -9.02 2.69
C LEU A 205 14.66 -8.07 1.83
N LEU A 206 14.99 -6.77 1.83
CA LEU A 206 14.31 -5.78 0.98
C LEU A 206 14.54 -6.05 -0.50
N ALA A 207 15.78 -6.37 -0.90
CA ALA A 207 16.10 -6.71 -2.29
C ALA A 207 15.37 -7.99 -2.76
N LEU A 208 15.35 -9.03 -1.92
CA LEU A 208 14.68 -10.29 -2.24
C LEU A 208 13.15 -10.16 -2.22
N SER A 209 12.59 -9.30 -1.37
CA SER A 209 11.13 -9.10 -1.28
C SER A 209 10.59 -8.16 -2.35
N ALA A 210 11.41 -7.31 -2.98
CA ALA A 210 10.95 -6.36 -3.99
C ALA A 210 10.22 -7.04 -5.16
N TYR A 211 10.78 -8.12 -5.71
CA TYR A 211 10.18 -8.82 -6.86
C TYR A 211 8.89 -9.59 -6.53
N PRO A 212 8.83 -10.42 -5.47
CA PRO A 212 7.57 -11.03 -5.02
C PRO A 212 6.48 -10.01 -4.72
N LEU A 213 6.83 -8.88 -4.10
CA LEU A 213 5.88 -7.85 -3.71
C LEU A 213 5.33 -7.11 -4.94
N TYR A 214 6.17 -6.85 -5.95
CA TYR A 214 5.74 -6.38 -7.27
C TYR A 214 4.76 -7.34 -7.95
N LEU A 215 5.07 -8.64 -7.99
CA LEU A 215 4.19 -9.66 -8.57
C LEU A 215 2.86 -9.75 -7.81
N PHE A 216 2.90 -9.68 -6.48
CA PHE A 216 1.70 -9.72 -5.64
C PHE A 216 0.77 -8.52 -5.91
N ILE A 217 1.32 -7.30 -5.96
CA ILE A 217 0.54 -6.09 -6.26
C ILE A 217 -0.10 -6.20 -7.65
N ASN A 218 0.66 -6.59 -8.67
CA ASN A 218 0.13 -6.79 -10.01
C ASN A 218 -0.95 -7.86 -10.04
N GLY A 219 -0.75 -8.99 -9.35
CA GLY A 219 -1.75 -10.04 -9.20
C GLY A 219 -3.07 -9.51 -8.63
N LYS A 220 -3.00 -8.67 -7.59
CA LYS A 220 -4.19 -8.03 -6.98
C LYS A 220 -4.89 -7.07 -7.93
N ILE A 221 -4.14 -6.27 -8.69
CA ILE A 221 -4.70 -5.36 -9.70
C ILE A 221 -5.44 -6.16 -10.78
N PHE A 222 -4.82 -7.23 -11.30
CA PHE A 222 -5.45 -8.09 -12.30
C PHE A 222 -6.68 -8.81 -11.75
N GLU A 223 -6.64 -9.32 -10.51
CA GLU A 223 -7.79 -9.96 -9.87
C GLU A 223 -8.99 -9.01 -9.79
N ASN A 224 -8.76 -7.75 -9.38
CA ASN A 224 -9.81 -6.74 -9.30
C ASN A 224 -10.36 -6.37 -10.68
N LYS A 225 -9.48 -6.18 -11.68
CA LYS A 225 -9.90 -5.91 -13.05
C LYS A 225 -10.74 -7.06 -13.61
N ASN A 226 -10.35 -8.30 -13.31
CA ASN A 226 -11.06 -9.49 -13.76
C ASN A 226 -12.44 -9.61 -13.07
N LYS A 227 -12.54 -9.30 -11.77
CA LYS A 227 -13.83 -9.23 -11.07
C LYS A 227 -14.77 -8.18 -11.68
N PHE A 228 -14.24 -7.00 -12.00
CA PHE A 228 -15.03 -5.95 -12.65
C PHE A 228 -15.53 -6.41 -14.03
N LEU A 229 -14.63 -6.88 -14.89
CA LEU A 229 -14.97 -7.38 -16.23
C LEU A 229 -15.96 -8.55 -16.19
N ASN A 230 -15.80 -9.49 -15.26
CA ASN A 230 -16.75 -10.60 -15.09
C ASN A 230 -18.14 -10.13 -14.67
N SER A 231 -18.22 -9.09 -13.84
CA SER A 231 -19.52 -8.50 -13.47
C SER A 231 -20.18 -7.79 -14.65
N GLU A 232 -19.40 -7.10 -15.48
CA GLU A 232 -19.86 -6.48 -16.72
C GLU A 232 -20.34 -7.52 -17.74
N ILE A 233 -19.57 -8.59 -17.95
CA ILE A 233 -19.98 -9.74 -18.79
C ILE A 233 -21.29 -10.34 -18.29
N SER A 234 -21.43 -10.56 -16.98
CA SER A 234 -22.67 -11.10 -16.40
C SER A 234 -23.87 -10.19 -16.66
N ASN A 235 -23.70 -8.86 -16.52
CA ASN A 235 -24.75 -7.89 -16.80
C ASN A 235 -25.11 -7.83 -18.30
N LEU A 236 -24.11 -7.88 -19.18
CA LEU A 236 -24.33 -7.95 -20.63
C LEU A 236 -25.04 -9.26 -21.02
N MET A 237 -24.67 -10.39 -20.43
CA MET A 237 -25.37 -11.67 -20.65
C MET A 237 -26.82 -11.60 -20.20
N LYS A 238 -27.12 -11.05 -19.01
CA LYS A 238 -28.50 -10.85 -18.54
C LYS A 238 -29.30 -9.97 -19.51
N THR A 239 -28.69 -8.90 -20.00
CA THR A 239 -29.31 -7.98 -20.95
C THR A 239 -29.57 -8.68 -22.29
N ASN A 240 -28.60 -9.45 -22.79
CA ASN A 240 -28.72 -10.19 -24.03
C ASN A 240 -29.82 -11.28 -23.95
N ILE A 241 -29.90 -12.01 -22.82
CA ILE A 241 -30.98 -12.97 -22.56
C ILE A 241 -32.34 -12.27 -22.57
N LYS A 242 -32.46 -11.11 -21.90
CA LYS A 242 -33.70 -10.33 -21.88
C LYS A 242 -34.10 -9.86 -23.28
N LEU A 243 -33.18 -9.23 -24.02
CA LEU A 243 -33.42 -8.78 -25.39
C LEU A 243 -33.81 -9.93 -26.32
N ASN A 244 -33.14 -11.08 -26.24
CA ASN A 244 -33.52 -12.26 -27.02
C ASN A 244 -34.91 -12.79 -26.66
N SER A 245 -35.28 -12.73 -25.37
CA SER A 245 -36.62 -13.12 -24.93
C SER A 245 -37.69 -12.17 -25.47
N ASP A 246 -37.41 -10.87 -25.48
CA ASP A 246 -38.32 -9.85 -25.98
C ASP A 246 -38.43 -9.90 -27.52
N LEU A 247 -37.32 -10.14 -28.23
CA LEU A 247 -37.32 -10.42 -29.66
C LEU A 247 -38.19 -11.64 -30.00
N LYS A 248 -38.06 -12.75 -29.26
CA LYS A 248 -38.91 -13.94 -29.46
C LYS A 248 -40.40 -13.63 -29.23
N LYS A 249 -40.74 -12.78 -28.25
CA LYS A 249 -42.13 -12.35 -28.02
C LYS A 249 -42.65 -11.50 -29.17
N LEU A 250 -41.89 -10.49 -29.60
CA LEU A 250 -42.25 -9.63 -30.73
C LEU A 250 -42.41 -10.44 -32.02
N GLN A 251 -41.53 -11.40 -32.28
CA GLN A 251 -41.62 -12.27 -33.45
C GLN A 251 -42.87 -13.16 -33.41
N LYS A 252 -43.25 -13.67 -32.22
CA LYS A 252 -44.53 -14.38 -32.05
C LYS A 252 -45.74 -13.48 -32.31
N GLN A 253 -45.69 -12.23 -31.87
CA GLN A 253 -46.74 -11.23 -32.12
C GLN A 253 -46.84 -10.86 -33.60
N ALA A 254 -45.71 -10.65 -34.27
CA ALA A 254 -45.67 -10.40 -35.71
C ALA A 254 -46.30 -11.58 -36.48
N ASN A 255 -45.88 -12.81 -36.18
CA ASN A 255 -46.44 -14.01 -36.81
C ASN A 255 -47.94 -14.19 -36.55
N SER A 256 -48.46 -13.80 -35.38
CA SER A 256 -49.89 -13.89 -35.09
C SER A 256 -50.69 -12.80 -35.80
N LEU A 257 -50.13 -11.60 -35.93
CA LEU A 257 -50.70 -10.51 -36.72
C LEU A 257 -50.74 -10.88 -38.21
N ASP A 258 -49.67 -11.45 -38.77
CA ASP A 258 -49.64 -11.91 -40.16
C ASP A 258 -50.71 -12.97 -40.43
N LYS A 259 -50.90 -13.92 -39.50
CA LYS A 259 -52.01 -14.89 -39.59
C LYS A 259 -53.37 -14.21 -39.62
N ARG A 260 -53.60 -13.22 -38.76
CA ARG A 260 -54.85 -12.43 -38.75
C ARG A 260 -55.04 -11.65 -40.05
N ILE A 261 -54.00 -11.00 -40.56
CA ILE A 261 -54.04 -10.28 -41.83
C ILE A 261 -54.43 -11.23 -42.97
N ASN A 262 -53.85 -12.43 -43.01
CA ASN A 262 -54.17 -13.42 -44.03
C ASN A 262 -55.61 -13.93 -43.92
N LEU A 263 -56.13 -14.16 -42.71
CA LEU A 263 -57.54 -14.51 -42.50
C LEU A 263 -58.47 -13.40 -43.01
N ILE A 264 -58.21 -12.15 -42.63
CA ILE A 264 -59.01 -10.99 -43.09
C ILE A 264 -58.95 -10.86 -44.62
N LYS A 265 -57.78 -11.07 -45.24
CA LYS A 265 -57.65 -11.06 -46.71
C LYS A 265 -58.49 -12.16 -47.36
N GLN A 266 -58.53 -13.36 -46.78
CA GLN A 266 -59.39 -14.44 -47.26
C GLN A 266 -60.87 -14.09 -47.11
N GLU A 267 -61.28 -13.54 -45.97
CA GLU A 267 -62.65 -13.05 -45.76
C GLU A 267 -63.03 -11.97 -46.77
N ILE A 268 -62.17 -10.98 -47.01
CA ILE A 268 -62.39 -9.94 -48.02
C ILE A 268 -62.53 -10.56 -49.41
N SER A 269 -61.66 -11.51 -49.78
CA SER A 269 -61.73 -12.20 -51.06
C SER A 269 -63.02 -13.00 -51.22
N TYR A 270 -63.48 -13.66 -50.15
CA TYR A 270 -64.74 -14.39 -50.13
C TYR A 270 -65.94 -13.45 -50.26
N ILE A 271 -65.95 -12.34 -49.53
CA ILE A 271 -67.00 -11.32 -49.63
C ILE A 271 -67.02 -10.74 -51.05
N GLN A 272 -65.87 -10.47 -51.66
CA GLN A 272 -65.78 -9.99 -53.04
C GLN A 272 -66.33 -11.01 -54.05
N SER A 273 -66.01 -12.30 -53.90
CA SER A 273 -66.58 -13.34 -54.78
C SER A 273 -68.08 -13.47 -54.56
N PHE A 274 -68.52 -13.48 -53.31
CA PHE A 274 -69.94 -13.55 -52.96
C PHE A 274 -70.73 -12.37 -53.54
N ILE A 275 -70.23 -11.14 -53.43
CA ILE A 275 -70.87 -9.96 -54.04
C ILE A 275 -70.95 -10.13 -55.57
N LYS A 276 -69.88 -10.61 -56.21
CA LYS A 276 -69.89 -10.89 -57.67
C LYS A 276 -70.90 -11.96 -58.03
N ASP A 277 -71.03 -13.01 -57.21
CA ASP A 277 -71.97 -14.10 -57.44
C ASP A 277 -73.42 -13.65 -57.23
N VAL A 278 -73.69 -12.84 -56.20
CA VAL A 278 -75.00 -12.20 -55.99
C VAL A 278 -75.34 -11.25 -57.14
N TYR A 279 -74.37 -10.46 -57.60
CA TYR A 279 -74.56 -9.57 -58.74
C TYR A 279 -74.84 -10.38 -60.02
N LYS A 280 -74.04 -11.41 -60.31
CA LYS A 280 -74.31 -12.34 -61.41
C LYS A 280 -75.70 -12.93 -61.28
N PHE A 281 -76.05 -13.53 -60.15
CA PHE A 281 -77.38 -14.11 -59.91
C PHE A 281 -78.50 -13.09 -60.15
N LYS A 282 -78.38 -11.87 -59.64
CA LYS A 282 -79.38 -10.81 -59.84
C LYS A 282 -79.57 -10.42 -61.32
N PHE A 283 -78.51 -10.42 -62.12
CA PHE A 283 -78.54 -9.96 -63.51
C PHE A 283 -78.63 -11.09 -64.55
N SER A 284 -78.23 -12.32 -64.22
CA SER A 284 -78.26 -13.50 -65.11
C SER A 284 -79.47 -14.39 -64.87
N TYR A 285 -80.29 -14.13 -63.85
CA TYR A 285 -81.58 -14.78 -63.70
C TYR A 285 -82.58 -14.13 -64.67
N LEU A 286 -82.53 -14.54 -65.95
CA LEU A 286 -83.73 -14.49 -66.77
C LEU A 286 -84.78 -15.33 -66.01
N PRO A 287 -85.97 -14.82 -65.68
CA PRO A 287 -86.91 -15.60 -64.90
C PRO A 287 -87.25 -16.85 -65.71
N LYS A 288 -86.88 -18.05 -65.23
CA LYS A 288 -87.34 -19.33 -65.83
C LYS A 288 -88.87 -19.38 -65.97
N SER A 289 -89.57 -18.57 -65.18
CA SER A 289 -90.99 -18.30 -65.32
C SER A 289 -91.35 -17.62 -66.65
N GLN A 290 -90.53 -16.71 -67.17
CA GLN A 290 -90.75 -16.04 -68.46
C GLN A 290 -90.62 -17.04 -69.62
N GLU A 291 -89.57 -17.87 -69.64
CA GLU A 291 -89.43 -18.93 -70.66
C GLU A 291 -90.61 -19.90 -70.64
N LEU A 292 -91.05 -20.33 -69.45
CA LEU A 292 -92.22 -21.20 -69.32
C LEU A 292 -93.52 -20.50 -69.77
N VAL A 293 -93.65 -19.20 -69.51
CA VAL A 293 -94.78 -18.38 -69.98
C VAL A 293 -94.78 -18.28 -71.50
N ASP A 294 -93.62 -18.05 -72.12
CA ASP A 294 -93.50 -17.94 -73.58
C ASP A 294 -93.79 -19.29 -74.26
N ILE A 295 -93.27 -20.40 -73.73
CA ILE A 295 -93.59 -21.76 -74.20
C ILE A 295 -95.11 -22.02 -74.06
N THR A 296 -95.70 -21.66 -72.92
CA THR A 296 -97.15 -21.84 -72.68
C THR A 296 -98.00 -20.98 -73.63
N TYR A 297 -97.55 -19.75 -73.92
CA TYR A 297 -98.22 -18.86 -74.88
C TYR A 297 -98.23 -19.47 -76.28
N LEU A 298 -97.09 -20.00 -76.75
CA LEU A 298 -96.98 -20.66 -78.06
C LEU A 298 -97.80 -21.95 -78.13
N MET A 299 -97.86 -22.74 -77.05
CA MET A 299 -98.72 -23.92 -76.93
C MET A 299 -100.21 -23.56 -77.08
N ASN A 300 -100.66 -22.51 -76.39
CA ASN A 300 -102.04 -22.03 -76.46
C ASN A 300 -102.39 -21.50 -77.85
N LYS A 301 -101.51 -20.71 -78.46
CA LYS A 301 -101.67 -20.19 -79.85
C LYS A 301 -101.91 -21.32 -80.85
N ASN A 302 -101.18 -22.43 -80.70
CA ASN A 302 -101.26 -23.59 -81.59
C ASN A 302 -102.30 -24.65 -81.14
N LYS A 303 -103.09 -24.39 -80.09
CA LYS A 303 -104.09 -25.32 -79.53
C LYS A 303 -103.52 -26.70 -79.22
N VAL A 304 -102.36 -26.71 -78.57
CA VAL A 304 -101.66 -27.91 -78.10
C VAL A 304 -101.64 -27.89 -76.57
N TYR A 305 -101.95 -29.03 -75.95
CA TYR A 305 -102.12 -29.14 -74.51
C TYR A 305 -101.08 -30.07 -73.90
N ALA A 306 -100.51 -29.68 -72.77
CA ALA A 306 -99.59 -30.52 -72.01
C ALA A 306 -100.34 -31.56 -71.16
N LYS A 307 -99.82 -32.79 -71.10
CA LYS A 307 -100.20 -33.82 -70.12
C LYS A 307 -99.23 -33.85 -68.95
N ILE A 308 -97.95 -33.77 -69.24
CA ILE A 308 -96.86 -33.86 -68.27
C ILE A 308 -95.75 -32.94 -68.75
N ILE A 309 -95.23 -32.14 -67.83
CA ILE A 309 -94.01 -31.34 -68.02
C ILE A 309 -92.99 -31.89 -67.03
N LYS A 310 -91.83 -32.29 -67.53
CA LYS A 310 -90.66 -32.63 -66.70
C LYS A 310 -89.51 -31.73 -67.10
N TYR A 311 -88.74 -31.29 -66.11
CA TYR A 311 -87.52 -30.54 -66.34
C TYR A 311 -86.38 -31.27 -65.66
N ASN A 312 -85.36 -31.65 -66.44
CA ASN A 312 -84.14 -32.27 -65.93
C ASN A 312 -82.95 -31.82 -66.79
N ASN A 313 -81.84 -31.47 -66.14
CA ASN A 313 -80.57 -31.12 -66.78
C ASN A 313 -80.70 -30.14 -67.97
N GLY A 314 -81.46 -29.05 -67.81
CA GLY A 314 -81.59 -28.01 -68.85
C GLY A 314 -82.48 -28.39 -70.04
N ILE A 315 -83.31 -29.44 -69.91
CA ILE A 315 -84.24 -29.86 -70.96
C ILE A 315 -85.66 -29.96 -70.38
N TYR A 316 -86.60 -29.26 -71.00
CA TYR A 316 -88.03 -29.43 -70.79
C TYR A 316 -88.55 -30.57 -71.66
N GLU A 317 -88.96 -31.68 -71.04
CA GLU A 317 -89.67 -32.77 -71.70
C GLU A 317 -91.18 -32.59 -71.47
N ILE A 318 -91.88 -32.17 -72.52
CA ILE A 318 -93.31 -31.87 -72.49
C ILE A 318 -94.06 -32.92 -73.31
N LYS A 319 -94.86 -33.73 -72.64
CA LYS A 319 -95.79 -34.65 -73.31
C LYS A 319 -97.02 -33.87 -73.73
N VAL A 320 -97.24 -33.75 -75.03
CA VAL A 320 -98.30 -32.91 -75.62
C VAL A 320 -99.36 -33.72 -76.34
N PHE A 321 -100.56 -33.15 -76.47
CA PHE A 321 -101.60 -33.64 -77.37
C PHE A 321 -102.34 -32.51 -78.09
N SER A 322 -102.89 -32.82 -79.27
CA SER A 322 -103.82 -31.95 -79.99
C SER A 322 -104.92 -32.75 -80.71
N TYR A 323 -105.98 -32.06 -81.10
CA TYR A 323 -107.13 -32.64 -81.81
C TYR A 323 -107.01 -32.54 -83.34
N LYS A 324 -106.06 -31.73 -83.85
CA LYS A 324 -105.77 -31.62 -85.29
C LYS A 324 -104.34 -32.01 -85.57
N GLU A 325 -104.13 -32.67 -86.71
CA GLU A 325 -102.82 -33.18 -87.14
C GLU A 325 -101.76 -32.08 -87.26
N THR A 326 -102.14 -30.92 -87.78
CA THR A 326 -101.22 -29.81 -88.10
C THR A 326 -100.76 -29.00 -86.89
N ASN A 327 -101.39 -29.16 -85.73
CA ASN A 327 -101.17 -28.26 -84.58
C ASN A 327 -99.84 -28.52 -83.85
N ILE A 328 -99.43 -29.79 -83.71
CA ILE A 328 -98.15 -30.13 -83.08
C ILE A 328 -96.95 -29.72 -83.97
N PRO A 329 -96.95 -29.98 -85.29
CA PRO A 329 -95.92 -29.47 -86.19
C PRO A 329 -95.81 -27.95 -86.21
N ASN A 330 -96.95 -27.24 -86.21
CA ASN A 330 -96.95 -25.77 -86.16
C ASN A 330 -96.39 -25.23 -84.85
N LEU A 331 -96.66 -25.88 -83.72
CA LEU A 331 -96.04 -25.54 -82.44
C LEU A 331 -94.51 -25.71 -82.48
N VAL A 332 -94.02 -26.83 -83.01
CA VAL A 332 -92.57 -27.06 -83.13
C VAL A 332 -91.93 -25.97 -83.99
N LYS A 333 -92.54 -25.64 -85.13
CA LYS A 333 -92.06 -24.56 -85.99
C LYS A 333 -92.04 -23.21 -85.28
N ASP A 334 -93.14 -22.84 -84.62
CA ASP A 334 -93.24 -21.58 -83.87
C ASP A 334 -92.21 -21.51 -82.73
N LEU A 335 -91.95 -22.61 -82.03
CA LEU A 335 -90.91 -22.64 -80.99
C LEU A 335 -89.51 -22.47 -81.60
N THR A 336 -89.20 -23.14 -82.70
CA THR A 336 -87.91 -22.99 -83.40
C THR A 336 -87.72 -21.58 -83.96
N ASP A 337 -88.77 -20.98 -84.56
CA ASP A 337 -88.73 -19.61 -85.10
C ASP A 337 -88.54 -18.55 -83.99
N ASN A 338 -88.96 -18.84 -82.76
CA ASN A 338 -88.71 -18.00 -81.58
C ASN A 338 -87.37 -18.30 -80.88
N GLY A 339 -86.49 -19.07 -81.51
CA GLY A 339 -85.11 -19.31 -81.05
C GLY A 339 -84.94 -20.46 -80.06
N PHE A 340 -85.99 -21.27 -79.81
CA PHE A 340 -85.87 -22.45 -78.96
C PHE A 340 -85.26 -23.63 -79.71
N SER A 341 -84.35 -24.38 -79.06
CA SER A 341 -83.83 -25.64 -79.59
C SER A 341 -84.79 -26.79 -79.28
N VAL A 342 -85.54 -27.25 -80.28
CA VAL A 342 -86.64 -28.22 -80.10
C VAL A 342 -86.41 -29.52 -80.86
N ASP A 343 -86.50 -30.65 -80.14
CA ASP A 343 -86.62 -32.00 -80.69
C ASP A 343 -88.00 -32.56 -80.38
N PHE A 344 -88.57 -33.40 -81.24
CA PHE A 344 -89.85 -34.04 -80.98
C PHE A 344 -89.92 -35.50 -81.46
N ASP A 345 -90.64 -36.32 -80.71
CA ASP A 345 -90.89 -37.71 -81.06
C ASP A 345 -92.02 -37.82 -82.10
N LYS A 346 -92.08 -38.96 -82.82
CA LYS A 346 -93.10 -39.24 -83.84
C LYS A 346 -94.51 -38.94 -83.33
N ILE A 347 -95.30 -38.26 -84.15
CA ILE A 347 -96.69 -37.92 -83.83
C ILE A 347 -97.58 -39.16 -84.04
N GLU A 348 -98.22 -39.63 -82.99
CA GLU A 348 -99.09 -40.80 -83.01
C GLU A 348 -100.55 -40.43 -82.76
N TYR A 349 -101.46 -40.92 -83.62
CA TYR A 349 -102.90 -40.79 -83.42
C TYR A 349 -103.43 -41.92 -82.53
N LYS A 350 -103.84 -41.58 -81.31
CA LYS A 350 -104.39 -42.53 -80.32
C LYS A 350 -105.54 -41.86 -79.55
N ASN A 351 -106.65 -42.59 -79.41
CA ASN A 351 -107.85 -42.16 -78.68
C ASN A 351 -108.42 -40.79 -79.12
N GLY A 352 -108.57 -40.59 -80.44
CA GLY A 352 -109.16 -39.36 -81.01
C GLY A 352 -108.26 -38.12 -80.92
N LYS A 353 -106.97 -38.28 -80.60
CA LYS A 353 -105.99 -37.21 -80.38
C LYS A 353 -104.64 -37.57 -80.98
N TYR A 354 -103.92 -36.56 -81.47
CA TYR A 354 -102.52 -36.65 -81.87
C TYR A 354 -101.65 -36.39 -80.65
N ASN A 355 -100.67 -37.25 -80.38
CA ASN A 355 -99.79 -37.15 -79.21
C ASN A 355 -98.33 -37.14 -79.67
N SER A 356 -97.48 -36.39 -78.96
CA SER A 356 -96.03 -36.37 -79.16
C SER A 356 -95.32 -35.95 -77.87
N ILE A 357 -94.01 -36.13 -77.80
CA ILE A 357 -93.14 -35.64 -76.73
C ILE A 357 -92.24 -34.59 -77.37
N ILE A 358 -92.31 -33.36 -76.85
CA ILE A 358 -91.47 -32.24 -77.27
C ILE A 358 -90.38 -32.05 -76.21
N ARG A 359 -89.12 -31.99 -76.65
CA ARG A 359 -87.95 -31.71 -75.82
C ARG A 359 -87.41 -30.34 -76.21
N ILE A 360 -87.46 -29.39 -75.28
CA ILE A 360 -86.93 -28.04 -75.48
C ILE A 360 -85.67 -27.93 -74.63
N LYS A 361 -84.52 -27.69 -75.28
CA LYS A 361 -83.24 -27.51 -74.61
C LYS A 361 -83.01 -26.03 -74.33
N GLU A 362 -82.62 -25.71 -73.09
CA GLU A 362 -82.10 -24.39 -72.68
C GLU A 362 -80.89 -23.96 -73.53
#